data_AF-A0A7K2FIM7-F1
#
_entry.id   AF-A0A7K2FIM7-F1
#
_cell.length_a   1.000
_cell.length_b   1.000
_cell.length_c   1.000
_cell.angle_alpha   90.00
_cell.angle_beta   90.00
_cell.angle_gamma   90.00
#
_symmetry.space_group_name_H-M   'P 1'
#
loop_
_entity.id
_entity.type
_entity.pdbx_description
1 polymer ?
#
loop_
_entity_poly.entity_id
_entity_poly.type
_entity_poly.pdbx_seq_one_letter_code
_entity_poly.pdbx_strand_id
1 'polypeptide(L)' 'MTTNAASADLGTLGFEQGARLLLTRVLRQVPPGTTVEITGTDPALALHLAAWCRHEGHELERADPRDAPVVARLRPGP' A
#
# COMPACT_ATOMS: atom_id res chain seq x y z
N MET A 1 19.09 11.29 -11.61
CA MET A 1 18.15 11.46 -10.49
C MET A 1 17.04 10.45 -10.68
N THR A 2 17.18 9.26 -10.13
CA THR A 2 16.13 8.23 -10.14
C THR A 2 15.57 8.22 -8.74
N THR A 3 14.44 8.89 -8.53
CA THR A 3 13.71 8.81 -7.26
C THR A 3 13.23 7.37 -7.14
N ASN A 4 13.87 6.57 -6.28
CA ASN A 4 13.50 5.17 -6.09
C ASN A 4 12.21 5.13 -5.24
N ALA A 5 11.07 5.36 -5.88
CA ALA A 5 9.76 5.17 -5.26
C ALA A 5 9.49 3.67 -5.16
N ALA A 6 9.22 3.16 -3.96
CA ALA A 6 8.80 1.79 -3.77
C ALA A 6 7.32 1.66 -4.20
N SER A 7 6.98 0.62 -4.95
CA SER A 7 5.60 0.32 -5.32
C SER A 7 5.26 -1.13 -5.01
N ALA A 8 3.98 -1.39 -4.73
CA ALA A 8 3.45 -2.71 -4.49
C ALA A 8 2.20 -2.91 -5.37
N ASP A 9 2.32 -3.81 -6.34
CA ASP A 9 1.18 -4.25 -7.13
C ASP A 9 0.55 -5.50 -6.53
N LEU A 10 -0.71 -5.36 -6.13
CA LEU A 10 -1.49 -6.43 -5.52
C LEU A 10 -2.33 -7.18 -6.56
N GLY A 11 -2.39 -6.70 -7.81
CA GLY A 11 -3.23 -7.28 -8.85
C GLY A 11 -4.68 -7.41 -8.36
N THR A 12 -5.24 -8.61 -8.43
CA THR A 12 -6.60 -8.91 -7.97
C THR A 12 -6.68 -9.38 -6.52
N LEU A 13 -5.58 -9.38 -5.76
CA LEU A 13 -5.55 -9.94 -4.42
C LEU A 13 -6.29 -9.05 -3.42
N GLY A 14 -7.30 -9.62 -2.79
CA GLY A 14 -7.89 -9.08 -1.56
C GLY A 14 -6.99 -9.33 -0.34
N PHE A 15 -7.29 -8.62 0.76
CA PHE A 15 -6.59 -8.79 2.04
C PHE A 15 -6.72 -10.22 2.60
N GLU A 16 -7.89 -10.84 2.45
CA GLU A 16 -8.16 -12.22 2.82
C GLU A 16 -7.40 -13.26 1.96
N GLN A 17 -6.86 -12.83 0.81
CA GLN A 17 -6.21 -13.71 -0.18
C GLN A 17 -4.68 -13.53 -0.20
N GLY A 18 -4.13 -12.69 0.69
CA GLY A 18 -2.69 -12.55 0.86
C GLY A 18 -2.11 -11.17 0.51
N ALA A 19 -2.93 -10.19 0.12
CA ALA A 19 -2.44 -8.82 -0.09
C ALA A 19 -1.70 -8.28 1.14
N ARG A 20 -2.19 -8.58 2.36
CA ARG A 20 -1.51 -8.22 3.61
C ARG A 20 -0.09 -8.77 3.70
N LEU A 21 0.12 -10.04 3.33
CA LEU A 21 1.44 -10.68 3.39
C LEU A 21 2.42 -10.04 2.42
N LEU A 22 1.97 -9.71 1.21
CA LEU A 22 2.78 -8.99 0.22
C LEU A 22 3.15 -7.61 0.72
N LEU A 23 2.19 -6.85 1.26
CA LEU A 23 2.44 -5.52 1.82
C LEU A 23 3.43 -5.60 2.98
N THR A 24 3.24 -6.50 3.95
CA THR A 24 4.20 -6.69 5.05
C THR A 24 5.60 -7.01 4.55
N ARG A 25 5.73 -7.83 3.49
CA ARG A 25 7.04 -8.14 2.89
C ARG A 25 7.67 -6.91 2.26
N VAL A 26 6.91 -6.13 1.50
CA VAL A 26 7.40 -4.88 0.88
C VAL A 26 7.84 -3.89 1.95
N LEU A 27 7.00 -3.65 2.98
CA LEU A 27 7.31 -2.69 4.04
C LEU A 27 8.56 -3.08 4.86
N ARG A 28 8.87 -4.37 4.98
CA ARG A 28 10.11 -4.84 5.61
C ARG A 28 11.37 -4.62 4.77
N GLN A 29 11.22 -4.38 3.48
CA GLN A 29 12.33 -4.22 2.53
C GLN A 29 12.63 -2.77 2.19
N VAL A 30 11.69 -1.85 2.49
CA VAL A 30 11.89 -0.42 2.23
C VAL A 30 12.60 0.26 3.42
N PRO A 31 13.45 1.27 3.16
CA PRO A 31 14.03 2.08 4.23
C PRO A 31 12.94 2.78 5.07
N PRO A 32 13.19 3.04 6.37
CA PRO A 32 12.30 3.84 7.18
C PRO A 32 11.99 5.20 6.55
N GLY A 33 10.74 5.64 6.64
CA GLY A 33 10.27 6.89 6.03
C GLY A 33 9.97 6.81 4.53
N THR A 34 10.17 5.65 3.89
CA THR A 34 9.82 5.45 2.48
C THR A 34 8.30 5.34 2.31
N THR A 35 7.74 6.14 1.41
CA THR A 35 6.35 5.98 0.96
C THR A 35 6.27 4.91 -0.12
N VAL A 36 5.31 3.99 0.02
CA VAL A 36 5.03 2.91 -0.93
C VAL A 36 3.73 3.20 -1.67
N GLU A 37 3.77 3.24 -3.00
CA GLU A 37 2.57 3.37 -3.83
C GLU A 37 1.91 2.00 -4.02
N ILE A 38 0.61 1.92 -3.75
CA ILE A 38 -0.16 0.68 -3.81
C ILE A 38 -1.05 0.70 -5.04
N THR A 39 -1.00 -0.37 -5.85
CA THR A 39 -1.92 -0.61 -6.96
C THR A 39 -2.66 -1.93 -6.75
N GLY A 40 -3.86 -2.03 -7.33
CA GLY A 40 -4.65 -3.26 -7.31
C GLY A 40 -6.10 -3.01 -7.72
N THR A 41 -6.81 -4.08 -8.04
CA THR A 41 -8.16 -4.02 -8.60
C THR A 41 -9.23 -4.70 -7.74
N ASP A 42 -8.86 -5.24 -6.57
CA ASP A 42 -9.85 -5.75 -5.62
C ASP A 42 -10.76 -4.60 -5.16
N PRO A 43 -12.09 -4.69 -5.29
CA PRO A 43 -13.01 -3.59 -5.00
C PRO A 43 -13.02 -3.22 -3.51
N ALA A 44 -12.65 -4.14 -2.62
CA ALA A 44 -12.55 -3.89 -1.18
C ALA A 44 -11.15 -3.42 -0.75
N LEU A 45 -10.19 -3.29 -1.68
CA LEU A 45 -8.79 -3.02 -1.38
C LEU A 45 -8.61 -1.74 -0.56
N ALA A 46 -9.18 -0.62 -1.00
CA ALA A 46 -9.03 0.65 -0.32
C ALA A 46 -9.62 0.65 1.09
N LEU A 47 -10.70 -0.11 1.32
CA LEU A 47 -11.34 -0.26 2.63
C LEU A 47 -10.46 -1.09 3.57
N HIS A 48 -10.04 -2.28 3.11
CA HIS A 48 -9.21 -3.19 3.90
C HIS A 48 -7.83 -2.61 4.19
N LEU A 49 -7.22 -1.93 3.22
CA LEU A 49 -5.94 -1.24 3.39
C LEU A 49 -6.02 -0.16 4.48
N ALA A 50 -7.09 0.65 4.49
CA ALA A 50 -7.28 1.67 5.52
C ALA A 50 -7.50 1.07 6.91
N ALA A 51 -8.27 -0.02 7.02
CA ALA A 51 -8.48 -0.71 8.28
C ALA A 51 -7.17 -1.32 8.82
N TRP A 52 -6.41 -1.99 7.95
CA TRP A 52 -5.14 -2.59 8.31
C TRP A 52 -4.08 -1.56 8.70
N CYS A 53 -3.90 -0.49 7.92
CA CYS A 53 -2.93 0.56 8.26
C CYS A 53 -3.22 1.17 9.63
N ARG A 54 -4.50 1.44 9.96
CA ARG A 54 -4.89 1.93 11.28
C ARG A 54 -4.55 0.94 12.40
N HIS A 55 -4.76 -0.35 12.17
CA HIS A 55 -4.45 -1.40 13.14
C HIS A 55 -2.94 -1.52 13.40
N GLU A 56 -2.12 -1.45 12.35
CA GLU A 56 -0.65 -1.56 12.45
C GLU A 56 0.06 -0.23 12.76
N GLY A 57 -0.69 0.88 12.89
CA GLY A 57 -0.11 2.21 13.11
C GLY A 57 0.59 2.81 11.88
N HIS A 58 0.35 2.26 10.69
CA HIS A 58 0.83 2.83 9.43
C HIS A 58 -0.03 4.03 9.00
N GLU A 59 0.59 4.96 8.31
CA GLU A 59 -0.13 6.08 7.70
C GLU A 59 -0.55 5.69 6.27
N LEU A 60 -1.79 6.06 5.92
CA LEU A 60 -2.35 5.82 4.60
C LEU A 60 -2.93 7.11 4.05
N GLU A 61 -2.46 7.50 2.87
CA GLU A 61 -3.02 8.56 2.06
C GLU A 61 -3.77 7.93 0.89
N ARG A 62 -5.04 8.28 0.70
CA ARG A 62 -5.78 7.84 -0.49
C ARG A 62 -5.28 8.60 -1.71
N ALA A 63 -5.05 7.89 -2.80
CA ALA A 63 -4.65 8.53 -4.05
C ALA A 63 -5.83 9.30 -4.66
N ASP A 64 -5.54 10.37 -5.40
CA ASP A 64 -6.56 11.04 -6.21
C ASP A 64 -6.98 10.11 -7.35
N PRO A 65 -8.25 10.08 -7.77
CA PRO A 65 -8.67 9.31 -8.95
C PRO A 65 -7.84 9.56 -10.22
N ARG A 66 -7.21 10.74 -10.35
CA ARG A 66 -6.29 11.10 -11.44
C ARG A 66 -4.95 10.38 -11.38
N ASP A 67 -4.59 9.81 -10.23
CA ASP A 67 -3.34 9.06 -10.00
C ASP A 67 -3.46 7.58 -10.40
N ALA A 68 -4.57 7.17 -11.03
CA ALA A 68 -4.77 5.79 -11.47
C ALA A 68 -3.55 5.27 -12.26
N PRO A 69 -3.05 4.05 -11.97
CA PRO A 69 -3.71 2.98 -11.20
C PRO A 69 -3.42 2.99 -9.68
N VAL A 70 -2.78 4.02 -9.14
CA VAL A 70 -2.48 4.09 -7.70
C VAL A 70 -3.78 4.26 -6.92
N VAL A 71 -4.00 3.38 -5.94
CA VAL A 71 -5.19 3.45 -5.07
C VAL A 71 -4.90 4.14 -3.75
N ALA A 72 -3.66 4.05 -3.27
CA ALA A 72 -3.22 4.70 -2.05
C ALA A 72 -1.69 4.77 -1.97
N ARG A 73 -1.21 5.67 -1.11
CA ARG A 73 0.20 5.77 -0.71
C ARG A 73 0.30 5.42 0.78
N LEU A 74 1.18 4.48 1.09
CA LEU A 74 1.36 3.94 2.44
C LEU A 74 2.73 4.37 2.97
N ARG A 75 2.76 4.94 4.17
CA ARG A 75 4.00 5.22 4.90
C ARG A 75 4.07 4.33 6.16
N PRO A 76 5.11 3.50 6.31
CA PRO A 76 5.28 2.68 7.51
C PRO A 76 5.26 3.56 8.77
N GLY A 77 4.50 3.12 9.76
CA GLY A 77 4.54 3.65 11.12
C GLY A 77 5.80 3.19 11.87
N PRO A 78 6.08 3.79 13.04
CA PRO A 78 7.22 3.44 13.91
C PRO A 78 7.16 2.00 14.44
#